data_AF-A0A7S0A6D4-F1
#
_entry.id   AF-A0A7S0A6D4-F1
#
_cell.length_a   1.000
_cell.length_b   1.000
_cell.length_c   1.000
_cell.angle_alpha   90.00
_cell.angle_beta   90.00
_cell.angle_gamma   90.00
#
_symmetry.space_group_name_H-M   'P 1'
#
loop_
_entity.id
_entity.type
_entity.pdbx_description
1 polymer ?
#
loop_
_entity_poly.entity_id
_entity_poly.type
_entity_poly.pdbx_seq_one_letter_code
_entity_poly.pdbx_strand_id
1 'polypeptide(L)'
;LAALLCSNASVVRETSEDGEAKWVPSGNSSEVPIVVAAGKLGLWAADLQGVFPRMLEVPFSSSRKMMLTVCSTSGRTTLGEGGALLPLETSVLTCVKGAPNYVLNACSTWVTSDGCIMPLTDEALLDALRTVDALSS
;
A
#
# COMPACT_ATOMS: atom_id res chain seq x y z
N LEU A 1 5.65 1.76 1.08
CA LEU A 1 4.87 2.60 2.02
C LEU A 1 3.36 2.47 1.80
N ALA A 2 2.80 2.92 0.67
CA ALA A 2 1.34 2.96 0.44
C ALA A 2 0.62 1.60 0.68
N ALA A 3 1.23 0.51 0.23
CA ALA A 3 0.70 -0.84 0.44
C ALA A 3 0.60 -1.23 1.94
N LEU A 4 1.56 -0.80 2.77
CA LEU A 4 1.55 -1.05 4.21
C LEU A 4 0.50 -0.17 4.91
N LEU A 5 0.35 1.11 4.50
CA LEU A 5 -0.67 2.02 5.03
C LEU A 5 -2.09 1.50 4.78
N CYS A 6 -2.30 0.83 3.64
CA CYS A 6 -3.56 0.18 3.28
C CYS A 6 -3.61 -1.30 3.66
N SER A 7 -2.95 -1.73 4.74
CA SER A 7 -2.97 -3.12 5.24
C SER A 7 -3.53 -3.19 6.66
N ASN A 8 -4.25 -4.27 6.95
CA ASN A 8 -4.69 -4.64 8.30
C ASN A 8 -3.94 -5.87 8.83
N ALA A 9 -3.12 -6.51 8.00
CA ALA A 9 -2.26 -7.57 8.47
C ALA A 9 -1.16 -7.04 9.40
N SER A 10 -0.67 -7.93 10.25
CA SER A 10 0.48 -7.69 11.12
C SER A 10 1.37 -8.92 11.15
N VAL A 11 2.63 -8.72 11.56
CA VAL A 11 3.53 -9.82 11.89
C VAL A 11 4.22 -9.45 13.19
N VAL A 12 4.15 -10.33 14.18
CA VAL A 12 4.73 -10.12 15.51
C VAL A 12 5.77 -11.20 15.78
N ARG A 13 6.77 -10.86 16.58
CA ARG A 13 7.79 -11.82 17.01
C ARG A 13 7.37 -12.36 18.37
N GLU A 14 7.10 -13.64 18.43
CA GLU A 14 6.72 -14.35 19.65
C GLU A 14 7.79 -15.38 20.02
N THR A 15 7.89 -15.70 21.31
CA THR A 15 8.76 -16.77 21.80
C THR A 15 7.91 -18.02 22.00
N SER A 16 8.27 -19.11 21.33
CA SER A 16 7.57 -20.40 21.48
C SER A 16 7.87 -21.03 22.85
N GLU A 17 7.11 -22.07 23.21
CA GLU A 17 7.31 -22.83 24.44
C GLU A 17 8.75 -23.38 24.57
N ASP A 18 9.38 -23.73 23.43
CA ASP A 18 10.78 -24.18 23.37
C ASP A 18 11.83 -23.04 23.47
N GLY A 19 11.41 -21.80 23.69
CA GLY A 19 12.30 -20.63 23.79
C GLY A 19 12.78 -20.05 22.45
N GLU A 20 12.35 -20.60 21.31
CA GLU A 20 12.69 -20.08 19.99
C GLU A 20 11.84 -18.87 19.60
N ALA A 21 12.47 -17.86 18.99
CA ALA A 21 11.73 -16.72 18.47
C ALA A 21 11.16 -17.03 17.08
N LYS A 22 9.84 -16.91 16.93
CA LYS A 22 9.12 -17.16 15.67
C LYS A 22 8.32 -15.92 15.26
N TRP A 23 8.22 -15.69 13.95
CA TRP A 23 7.35 -14.64 13.41
C TRP A 23 5.96 -15.21 13.19
N VAL A 24 4.97 -14.60 13.82
CA VAL A 24 3.57 -15.02 13.77
C VAL A 24 2.79 -13.99 12.96
N PRO A 25 2.33 -14.34 11.75
CA PRO A 25 1.48 -13.45 10.95
C PRO A 25 0.03 -13.48 11.43
N SER A 26 -0.66 -12.34 11.30
CA SER A 26 -2.09 -12.21 11.57
C SER A 26 -2.75 -11.34 10.50
N GLY A 27 -3.98 -11.68 10.11
CA GLY A 27 -4.75 -10.99 9.08
C GLY A 27 -4.87 -11.77 7.77
N ASN A 28 -5.27 -11.07 6.70
CA ASN A 28 -5.54 -11.68 5.40
C ASN A 28 -4.24 -12.20 4.75
N SER A 29 -4.29 -13.41 4.19
CA SER A 29 -3.14 -14.06 3.53
C SER A 29 -2.55 -13.27 2.35
N SER A 30 -3.35 -12.44 1.67
CA SER A 30 -2.87 -11.55 0.60
C SER A 30 -2.14 -10.31 1.13
N GLU A 31 -2.32 -9.96 2.40
CA GLU A 31 -1.75 -8.75 3.02
C GLU A 31 -0.50 -9.05 3.84
N VAL A 32 -0.42 -10.23 4.45
CA VAL A 32 0.74 -10.66 5.24
C VAL A 32 2.06 -10.51 4.46
N PRO A 33 2.19 -10.94 3.18
CA PRO A 33 3.42 -10.77 2.43
C PRO A 33 3.86 -9.30 2.29
N ILE A 34 2.92 -8.36 2.20
CA ILE A 34 3.20 -6.92 2.13
C ILE A 34 3.85 -6.45 3.43
N VAL A 35 3.30 -6.87 4.57
CA VAL A 35 3.81 -6.50 5.89
C VAL A 35 5.18 -7.12 6.16
N VAL A 36 5.38 -8.38 5.76
CA VAL A 36 6.69 -9.05 5.85
C VAL A 36 7.73 -8.35 4.97
N ALA A 37 7.38 -7.99 3.73
CA ALA A 37 8.27 -7.25 2.85
C ALA A 37 8.64 -5.88 3.42
N ALA A 38 7.66 -5.16 3.99
CA ALA A 38 7.90 -3.88 4.65
C ALA A 38 8.81 -4.02 5.88
N GLY A 39 8.57 -5.01 6.75
CA GLY A 39 9.42 -5.28 7.92
C GLY A 39 10.86 -5.61 7.55
N LYS A 40 11.09 -6.35 6.45
CA LYS A 40 12.45 -6.59 5.89
C LYS A 40 13.15 -5.31 5.43
N LEU A 41 12.40 -4.27 5.10
CA LEU A 41 12.89 -2.94 4.76
C LEU A 41 12.94 -2.00 5.99
N GLY A 42 12.70 -2.53 7.20
CA GLY A 42 12.68 -1.74 8.44
C GLY A 42 11.44 -0.86 8.61
N LEU A 43 10.38 -1.09 7.83
CA LEU A 43 9.13 -0.32 7.89
C LEU A 43 8.07 -1.10 8.68
N TRP A 44 7.62 -0.54 9.81
CA TRP A 44 6.59 -1.15 10.65
C TRP A 44 5.33 -0.29 10.73
N ALA A 45 4.17 -0.95 10.76
CA ALA A 45 2.88 -0.25 10.83
C ALA A 45 2.74 0.63 12.09
N ALA A 46 3.32 0.19 13.21
CA ALA A 46 3.32 0.95 14.47
C ALA A 46 4.02 2.30 14.32
N ASP A 47 5.19 2.34 13.67
CA ASP A 47 5.94 3.58 13.44
C ASP A 47 5.17 4.52 12.50
N LEU A 48 4.48 3.94 11.51
CA LEU A 48 3.71 4.71 10.53
C LEU A 48 2.42 5.30 11.10
N GLN A 49 1.83 4.75 12.15
CA GLN A 49 0.62 5.33 12.76
C GLN A 49 0.87 6.74 13.33
N GLY A 50 2.08 7.03 13.80
CA GLY A 50 2.46 8.37 14.26
C GLY A 50 2.73 9.35 13.11
N VAL A 51 3.21 8.85 11.97
CA VAL A 51 3.63 9.67 10.82
C VAL A 51 2.50 9.90 9.81
N PHE A 52 1.67 8.88 9.60
CA PHE A 52 0.50 8.87 8.72
C PHE A 52 -0.71 8.32 9.49
N PRO A 53 -1.27 9.08 10.46
CA PRO A 53 -2.40 8.63 11.25
C PRO A 53 -3.59 8.24 10.37
N ARG A 54 -4.07 7.00 10.50
CA ARG A 54 -5.24 6.51 9.76
C ARG A 54 -6.50 7.19 10.30
N MET A 55 -7.17 7.96 9.45
CA MET A 55 -8.39 8.72 9.76
C MET A 55 -9.65 7.93 9.41
N LEU A 56 -9.59 7.15 8.33
CA LEU A 56 -10.74 6.41 7.82
C LEU A 56 -10.27 5.12 7.16
N GLU A 57 -11.11 4.10 7.23
CA GLU A 57 -10.93 2.85 6.53
C GLU A 57 -12.24 2.42 5.88
N VAL A 58 -12.12 1.93 4.66
CA VAL A 58 -13.17 1.17 4.01
C VAL A 58 -12.61 -0.22 3.71
N PRO A 59 -13.03 -1.26 4.47
CA PRO A 59 -12.47 -2.59 4.30
C PRO A 59 -12.84 -3.18 2.94
N PHE A 60 -12.09 -4.19 2.53
CA PHE A 60 -12.38 -4.90 1.29
C PHE A 60 -13.82 -5.43 1.28
N SER A 61 -14.52 -5.26 0.15
CA SER A 61 -15.78 -5.97 -0.10
C SER A 61 -15.77 -6.60 -1.49
N SER A 62 -16.40 -7.76 -1.62
CA SER A 62 -16.53 -8.46 -2.90
C SER A 62 -17.30 -7.65 -3.95
N SER A 63 -18.18 -6.74 -3.53
CA SER A 63 -18.92 -5.83 -4.42
C SER A 63 -18.05 -4.72 -4.99
N ARG A 64 -17.12 -4.16 -4.19
CA ARG A 64 -16.21 -3.08 -4.64
C ARG A 64 -14.91 -3.58 -5.22
N LYS A 65 -14.52 -4.82 -4.89
CA LYS A 65 -13.23 -5.44 -5.27
C LYS A 65 -12.01 -4.64 -4.81
N MET A 66 -12.18 -3.77 -3.82
CA MET A 66 -11.14 -2.84 -3.33
C MET A 66 -11.30 -2.59 -1.83
N MET A 67 -10.17 -2.25 -1.19
CA MET A 67 -10.03 -1.67 0.13
C MET A 67 -9.42 -0.27 -0.02
N LEU A 68 -9.80 0.66 0.86
CA LEU A 68 -9.12 1.95 0.96
C LEU A 68 -8.88 2.36 2.42
N THR A 69 -7.86 3.18 2.60
CA THR A 69 -7.56 3.88 3.86
C THR A 69 -7.29 5.33 3.56
N VAL A 70 -7.66 6.23 4.47
CA VAL A 70 -7.31 7.65 4.42
C VAL A 70 -6.40 7.93 5.60
N CYS A 71 -5.23 8.48 5.33
CA CYS A 71 -4.24 8.85 6.33
C CYS A 71 -4.01 10.36 6.30
N SER A 72 -3.78 10.99 7.45
CA SER A 72 -3.37 12.39 7.47
C SER A 72 -1.96 12.55 6.92
N THR A 73 -1.73 13.63 6.17
CA THR A 73 -0.41 14.06 5.68
C THR A 73 -0.05 15.46 6.18
N SER A 74 -0.71 15.93 7.25
CA SER A 74 -0.46 17.26 7.82
C SER A 74 1.02 17.44 8.14
N GLY A 75 1.62 18.50 7.59
CA GLY A 75 3.04 18.81 7.77
C GLY A 75 3.99 17.95 6.92
N ARG A 76 3.48 17.23 5.91
CA ARG A 76 4.27 16.41 4.99
C ARG A 76 4.25 16.99 3.59
N THR A 77 5.40 16.93 2.92
CA THR A 77 5.55 17.33 1.51
C THR A 77 5.89 16.15 0.60
N THR A 78 6.15 14.96 1.15
CA THR A 78 6.53 13.76 0.41
C THR A 78 5.89 12.49 0.96
N LEU A 79 5.72 11.48 0.09
CA LEU A 79 5.29 10.12 0.43
C LEU A 79 6.42 9.32 1.10
N GLY A 80 6.81 9.72 2.29
CA GLY A 80 7.95 9.14 3.01
C GLY A 80 9.29 9.76 2.58
N GLU A 81 10.37 9.34 3.21
CA GLU A 81 11.72 9.81 2.88
C GLU A 81 12.11 9.33 1.47
N GLY A 82 12.56 10.25 0.61
CA GLY A 82 12.88 9.96 -0.79
C GLY A 82 11.68 9.59 -1.68
N GLY A 83 10.45 9.69 -1.16
CA GLY A 83 9.23 9.40 -1.91
C GLY A 83 8.79 10.55 -2.81
N ALA A 84 7.76 10.29 -3.63
CA ALA A 84 7.17 11.30 -4.52
C ALA A 84 6.65 12.52 -3.73
N LEU A 85 6.73 13.70 -4.35
CA LEU A 85 6.20 14.94 -3.80
C LEU A 85 4.66 14.86 -3.70
N LEU A 86 4.13 15.28 -2.56
CA LEU A 86 2.71 15.53 -2.41
C LEU A 86 2.36 16.87 -3.07
N PRO A 87 1.19 16.97 -3.74
CA PRO A 87 0.68 18.26 -4.19
C PRO A 87 0.63 19.27 -3.04
N LEU A 88 0.77 20.56 -3.37
CA LEU A 88 0.65 21.64 -2.39
C LEU A 88 -0.68 21.52 -1.63
N GLU A 89 -0.65 21.79 -0.33
CA GLU A 89 -1.82 21.79 0.56
C GLU A 89 -2.48 20.40 0.77
N THR A 90 -1.83 19.31 0.37
CA THR A 90 -2.34 17.96 0.63
C THR A 90 -2.37 17.67 2.13
N SER A 91 -3.58 17.56 2.70
CA SER A 91 -3.81 17.25 4.11
C SER A 91 -4.11 15.77 4.39
N VAL A 92 -4.45 15.02 3.34
CA VAL A 92 -4.77 13.59 3.41
C VAL A 92 -4.20 12.81 2.24
N LEU A 93 -3.83 11.56 2.52
CA LEU A 93 -3.44 10.55 1.54
C LEU A 93 -4.45 9.41 1.58
N THR A 94 -5.06 9.13 0.44
CA THR A 94 -5.88 7.92 0.27
C THR A 94 -5.03 6.82 -0.37
N CYS A 95 -4.90 5.69 0.30
CA CYS A 95 -4.28 4.49 -0.25
C CYS A 95 -5.37 3.48 -0.61
N VAL A 96 -5.30 2.92 -1.81
CA VAL A 96 -6.26 1.95 -2.34
C VAL A 96 -5.52 0.70 -2.79
N LYS A 97 -6.10 -0.47 -2.53
CA LYS A 97 -5.65 -1.74 -3.12
C LYS A 97 -6.85 -2.60 -3.48
N GLY A 98 -6.71 -3.46 -4.48
CA GLY A 98 -7.79 -4.32 -4.93
C GLY A 98 -7.49 -4.99 -6.26
N ALA A 99 -8.55 -5.41 -6.96
CA ALA A 99 -8.44 -5.98 -8.29
C ALA A 99 -7.75 -4.98 -9.25
N PRO A 100 -6.67 -5.36 -9.95
CA PRO A 100 -5.86 -4.42 -10.74
C PRO A 100 -6.68 -3.62 -11.75
N ASN A 101 -7.58 -4.27 -12.49
CA ASN A 101 -8.44 -3.60 -13.46
C ASN A 101 -9.38 -2.57 -12.83
N TYR A 102 -9.87 -2.78 -11.61
CA TYR A 102 -10.71 -1.79 -10.91
C TYR A 102 -9.90 -0.58 -10.45
N VAL A 103 -8.69 -0.80 -9.94
CA VAL A 103 -7.81 0.28 -9.48
C VAL A 103 -7.31 1.09 -10.67
N LEU A 104 -6.78 0.44 -11.70
CA LEU A 104 -6.19 1.10 -12.87
C LEU A 104 -7.23 1.93 -13.65
N ASN A 105 -8.46 1.44 -13.78
CA ASN A 105 -9.55 2.18 -14.44
C ASN A 105 -9.95 3.46 -13.69
N ALA A 106 -9.59 3.60 -12.41
CA ALA A 106 -9.85 4.81 -11.62
C ALA A 106 -8.66 5.80 -11.65
N CYS A 107 -7.55 5.44 -12.29
CA CYS A 107 -6.34 6.27 -12.36
C CYS A 107 -6.30 7.09 -13.65
N SER A 108 -5.84 8.34 -13.55
CA SER A 108 -5.56 9.21 -14.71
C SER A 108 -4.06 9.42 -14.96
N THR A 109 -3.24 9.16 -13.95
CA THR A 109 -1.79 9.31 -13.96
C THR A 109 -1.12 8.15 -13.24
N TRP A 110 0.15 7.91 -13.56
CA TRP A 110 0.99 6.93 -12.88
C TRP A 110 2.37 7.52 -12.58
N VAL A 111 3.09 6.88 -11.65
CA VAL A 111 4.45 7.27 -11.28
C VAL A 111 5.43 6.28 -11.92
N THR A 112 6.36 6.78 -12.72
CA THR A 112 7.41 5.99 -13.38
C THR A 112 8.51 5.58 -12.40
N SER A 113 9.40 4.67 -12.81
CA SER A 113 10.48 4.16 -11.94
C SER A 113 11.51 5.21 -11.52
N ASP A 114 11.66 6.29 -12.29
CA ASP A 114 12.47 7.47 -11.97
C ASP A 114 11.71 8.54 -11.16
N GLY A 115 10.45 8.25 -10.78
CA GLY A 115 9.65 9.11 -9.90
C GLY A 115 8.85 10.20 -10.61
N CYS A 116 8.81 10.22 -11.94
CA CYS A 116 8.03 11.20 -12.70
C CYS A 116 6.54 10.84 -12.73
N ILE A 117 5.66 11.84 -12.66
CA ILE A 117 4.22 11.67 -12.81
C ILE A 117 3.87 11.83 -14.28
N MET A 118 3.30 10.78 -14.89
CA MET A 118 2.94 10.74 -16.30
C MET A 118 1.45 10.44 -16.48
N PRO A 119 0.80 10.91 -17.56
CA PRO A 119 -0.55 10.48 -17.92
C PRO A 119 -0.62 8.97 -18.10
N LEU A 120 -1.67 8.34 -17.58
CA LEU A 120 -1.96 6.93 -17.85
C LEU A 120 -2.70 6.84 -19.19
N THR A 121 -1.94 6.75 -20.28
CA THR A 121 -2.50 6.58 -21.63
C THR A 121 -3.08 5.18 -21.81
N ASP A 122 -3.93 4.99 -22.83
CA ASP A 122 -4.48 3.66 -23.16
C ASP A 122 -3.37 2.63 -23.42
N GLU A 123 -2.27 3.04 -24.05
CA GLU A 123 -1.11 2.18 -24.28
C GLU A 123 -0.44 1.74 -22.96
N ALA A 124 -0.22 2.69 -22.03
CA ALA A 124 0.36 2.40 -20.72
C ALA A 124 -0.57 1.52 -19.86
N LEU A 125 -1.89 1.76 -19.94
CA LEU A 125 -2.90 0.93 -19.27
C LEU A 125 -2.89 -0.51 -19.81
N LEU A 126 -2.85 -0.68 -21.14
CA LEU A 126 -2.79 -1.99 -21.78
C LEU A 126 -1.50 -2.74 -21.39
N ASP A 127 -0.37 -2.04 -21.32
CA ASP A 127 0.90 -2.66 -20.91
C ASP A 127 0.88 -3.13 -19.46
N ALA A 128 0.32 -2.32 -18.56
CA ALA A 128 0.12 -2.70 -17.16
C ALA A 128 -0.80 -3.92 -17.04
N LEU A 129 -1.89 -3.99 -17.79
CA LEU A 129 -2.82 -5.13 -17.77
C LEU A 129 -2.17 -6.41 -18.33
N ARG A 130 -1.37 -6.31 -19.40
CA ARG A 130 -0.59 -7.47 -19.91
C ARG A 130 0.36 -8.02 -18.84
N THR A 131 1.01 -7.13 -18.09
CA THR A 131 1.90 -7.53 -16.99
C THR A 131 1.11 -8.24 -15.88
N VAL A 132 -0.08 -7.74 -15.54
CA VAL A 132 -0.97 -8.40 -14.57
C VAL A 132 -1.34 -9.82 -15.02
N ASP A 133 -1.70 -9.99 -16.28
CA ASP A 133 -2.07 -11.30 -16.83
C ASP A 133 -0.90 -12.28 -16.76
N ALA A 134 0.31 -11.84 -17.15
CA ALA A 134 1.52 -12.67 -17.12
C ALA A 134 1.94 -13.10 -15.71
N LEU A 135 1.62 -12.30 -14.68
CA LEU A 135 1.87 -12.63 -13.28
C LEU A 135 0.75 -13.47 -12.63
N SER A 136 -0.39 -13.60 -13.31
CA SER A 136 -1.56 -14.34 -12.83
C SER A 136 -1.64 -15.77 -13.39
N SER A 137 -0.79 -16.10 -14.38
CA SER A 137 -0.60 -17.41 -14.99
C SER A 137 0.49 -18.22 -14.32
#